data_AF-B7GAX5-F1
#
_entry.id   AF-B7GAX5-F1
#
_cell.length_a   1.000
_cell.length_b   1.000
_cell.length_c   1.000
_cell.angle_alpha   90.00
_cell.angle_beta   90.00
_cell.angle_gamma   90.00
#
_symmetry.space_group_name_H-M   'P 1'
#
loop_
_entity.id
_entity.type
_entity.pdbx_description
1 polymer ?
#
loop_
_entity_poly.entity_id
_entity_poly.type
_entity_poly.pdbx_seq_one_letter_code
_entity_poly.pdbx_strand_id
1 'polypeptide(L)'
;MKRYYDKQWDQMFERLLAFRDENGHCMVPKRFPPDMKLGTWVHTQRIQYRKLPVIGRLTDDRIHRLEELGFIWSLRDDWQKHYEELKEYKKSNGHCNVPARYVPNRRLGIWVSAQRQQYKIVQTPPELRPRRSAPLTDDRIELLNELGFTWTIRSRDSLGESWTQRLQDLREFRAIHGHCLVPSRYPPNPELGIWVGTQR
;
A
#
# COMPACT_ATOMS: atom_id res chain seq x y z
N MET A 1 20.65 10.02 -34.13
CA MET A 1 19.46 9.28 -34.64
C MET A 1 18.92 8.38 -33.53
N LYS A 2 17.71 8.63 -33.00
CA LYS A 2 17.02 7.67 -32.11
C LYS A 2 16.73 6.39 -32.89
N ARG A 3 17.06 5.20 -32.35
CA ARG A 3 16.83 3.92 -33.02
C ARG A 3 15.31 3.70 -33.20
N TYR A 4 14.89 2.98 -34.24
CA TYR A 4 13.47 2.70 -34.53
C TYR A 4 12.69 2.15 -33.30
N TYR A 5 13.35 1.31 -32.49
CA TYR A 5 12.81 0.76 -31.24
C TYR A 5 12.55 1.78 -30.12
N ASP A 6 13.13 2.97 -30.18
CA ASP A 6 12.86 4.06 -29.23
C ASP A 6 11.57 4.78 -29.61
N LYS A 7 11.30 4.95 -30.91
CA LYS A 7 10.08 5.62 -31.39
C LYS A 7 8.81 4.86 -31.01
N GLN A 8 8.81 3.52 -31.10
CA GLN A 8 7.66 2.72 -30.71
C GLN A 8 7.42 2.73 -29.19
N TRP A 9 8.50 2.75 -28.39
CA TRP A 9 8.36 2.84 -26.94
C TRP A 9 7.81 4.21 -26.54
N ASP A 10 8.36 5.29 -27.12
CA ASP A 10 7.89 6.66 -26.89
C ASP A 10 6.39 6.81 -27.23
N GLN A 11 5.92 6.29 -28.36
CA GLN A 11 4.49 6.32 -28.72
C GLN A 11 3.59 5.61 -27.71
N MET A 12 4.03 4.48 -27.17
CA MET A 12 3.25 3.76 -26.15
C MET A 12 3.29 4.46 -24.79
N PHE A 13 4.39 5.14 -24.48
CA PHE A 13 4.52 5.98 -23.30
C PHE A 13 3.55 7.17 -23.35
N GLU A 14 3.45 7.87 -24.48
CA GLU A 14 2.46 8.96 -24.66
C GLU A 14 1.02 8.47 -24.48
N ARG A 15 0.70 7.26 -24.94
CA ARG A 15 -0.64 6.66 -24.74
C ARG A 15 -0.91 6.32 -23.28
N LEU A 16 0.11 5.91 -22.52
CA LEU A 16 -0.01 5.71 -21.09
C LEU A 16 -0.19 7.04 -20.35
N LEU A 17 0.49 8.10 -20.78
CA LEU A 17 0.32 9.45 -20.25
C LEU A 17 -1.12 9.93 -20.46
N ALA A 18 -1.65 9.84 -21.68
CA ALA A 18 -3.05 10.18 -21.97
C ALA A 18 -4.04 9.36 -21.12
N PHE A 19 -3.80 8.05 -20.97
CA PHE A 19 -4.62 7.22 -20.07
C PHE A 19 -4.57 7.71 -18.62
N ARG A 20 -3.39 8.10 -18.11
CA ARG A 20 -3.24 8.67 -16.78
C ARG A 20 -4.01 9.97 -16.65
N ASP A 21 -3.89 10.87 -17.61
CA ASP A 21 -4.56 12.18 -17.56
C ASP A 21 -6.09 12.04 -17.55
N GLU A 22 -6.62 11.03 -18.26
CA GLU A 22 -8.06 10.73 -18.28
C GLU A 22 -8.55 9.99 -17.02
N ASN A 23 -7.75 9.10 -16.44
CA ASN A 23 -8.18 8.16 -15.40
C ASN A 23 -7.60 8.47 -14.01
N GLY A 24 -6.69 9.45 -13.91
CA GLY A 24 -5.93 9.77 -12.70
C GLY A 24 -4.85 8.73 -12.33
N HIS A 25 -4.64 7.66 -13.11
CA HIS A 25 -3.71 6.60 -12.75
C HIS A 25 -3.13 5.81 -13.94
N CYS A 26 -2.03 5.10 -13.74
CA CYS A 26 -1.39 4.23 -14.75
C CYS A 26 -1.86 2.74 -14.72
N MET A 27 -3.00 2.43 -14.10
CA MET A 27 -3.50 1.06 -13.90
C MET A 27 -4.24 0.49 -15.12
N VAL A 28 -3.56 0.39 -16.27
CA VAL A 28 -4.18 -0.19 -17.48
C VAL A 28 -4.37 -1.72 -17.34
N PRO A 29 -5.59 -2.25 -17.52
CA PRO A 29 -5.85 -3.69 -17.56
C PRO A 29 -5.14 -4.37 -18.74
N LYS A 30 -4.69 -5.63 -18.57
CA LYS A 30 -4.11 -6.40 -19.69
C LYS A 30 -5.10 -6.53 -20.85
N ARG A 31 -6.37 -6.75 -20.53
CA ARG A 31 -7.50 -6.71 -21.46
C ARG A 31 -8.20 -5.37 -21.32
N PHE A 32 -7.75 -4.39 -22.10
CA PHE A 32 -8.32 -3.05 -22.14
C PHE A 32 -8.93 -2.82 -23.52
N PRO A 33 -10.25 -3.03 -23.71
CA PRO A 33 -10.89 -2.95 -25.02
C PRO A 33 -10.70 -1.62 -25.77
N PRO A 34 -10.72 -0.44 -25.11
CA PRO A 34 -10.44 0.83 -25.80
C PRO A 34 -9.05 0.89 -26.43
N ASP A 35 -8.07 0.21 -25.82
CA ASP A 35 -6.71 0.15 -26.34
C ASP A 35 -5.97 -1.14 -25.95
N MET A 36 -6.23 -2.19 -26.74
CA MET A 36 -5.67 -3.51 -26.46
C MET A 36 -4.14 -3.57 -26.56
N LYS A 37 -3.55 -2.68 -27.38
CA LYS A 37 -2.10 -2.57 -27.56
C LYS A 37 -1.46 -1.98 -26.30
N LEU A 38 -2.07 -0.95 -25.72
CA LEU A 38 -1.62 -0.35 -24.46
C LEU A 38 -1.67 -1.35 -23.31
N GLY A 39 -2.79 -2.07 -23.13
CA GLY A 39 -2.90 -3.08 -22.08
C GLY A 39 -1.83 -4.17 -22.17
N THR A 40 -1.52 -4.61 -23.39
CA THR A 40 -0.45 -5.60 -23.64
C THR A 40 0.94 -5.02 -23.39
N TRP A 41 1.19 -3.78 -23.82
CA TRP A 41 2.47 -3.11 -23.65
C TRP A 41 2.78 -2.84 -22.18
N VAL A 42 1.82 -2.33 -21.42
CA VAL A 42 1.90 -2.10 -19.97
C VAL A 42 2.22 -3.41 -19.24
N HIS A 43 1.52 -4.50 -19.57
CA HIS A 43 1.82 -5.82 -19.01
C HIS A 43 3.24 -6.29 -19.33
N THR A 44 3.72 -5.99 -20.54
CA THR A 44 5.08 -6.33 -20.98
C THR A 44 6.13 -5.55 -20.18
N GLN A 45 5.93 -4.25 -19.93
CA GLN A 45 6.85 -3.45 -19.10
C GLN A 45 7.02 -4.07 -17.70
N ARG A 46 5.90 -4.47 -17.07
CA ARG A 46 5.90 -5.16 -15.76
C ARG A 46 6.68 -6.47 -15.77
N ILE A 47 6.52 -7.29 -16.83
CA ILE A 47 7.27 -8.55 -16.98
C ILE A 47 8.76 -8.28 -17.19
N GLN A 48 9.11 -7.31 -18.03
CA GLN A 48 10.50 -6.95 -18.32
C GLN A 48 11.21 -6.44 -17.06
N TYR A 49 10.55 -5.56 -16.30
CA TYR A 49 11.06 -5.07 -15.03
C TYR A 49 11.32 -6.19 -14.02
N ARG A 50 10.35 -7.10 -13.84
CA ARG A 50 10.53 -8.28 -12.96
C ARG A 50 11.70 -9.18 -13.38
N LYS A 51 11.96 -9.27 -14.69
CA LYS A 51 13.04 -10.11 -15.24
C LYS A 51 14.41 -9.42 -15.26
N LEU A 52 14.51 -8.12 -14.95
CA LEU A 52 15.77 -7.36 -14.94
C LEU A 52 16.94 -8.03 -14.22
N PRO A 53 16.76 -8.72 -13.08
CA PRO A 53 17.89 -9.38 -12.39
C PRO A 53 18.56 -10.50 -13.20
N VAL A 54 17.90 -11.01 -14.24
CA VAL A 54 18.37 -12.19 -14.99
C VAL A 54 18.48 -11.89 -16.49
N ILE A 55 17.40 -11.38 -17.12
CA ILE A 55 17.31 -11.25 -18.58
C ILE A 55 16.47 -10.05 -19.07
N GLY A 56 16.01 -9.18 -18.17
CA GLY A 56 15.15 -8.04 -18.54
C GLY A 56 15.89 -7.05 -19.43
N ARG A 57 15.17 -6.46 -20.39
CA ARG A 57 15.76 -5.54 -21.39
C ARG A 57 15.31 -4.09 -21.21
N LEU A 58 14.72 -3.77 -20.06
CA LEU A 58 14.25 -2.43 -19.78
C LEU A 58 15.45 -1.55 -19.37
N THR A 59 15.63 -0.41 -20.03
CA THR A 59 16.72 0.52 -19.72
C THR A 59 16.38 1.35 -18.49
N ASP A 60 17.40 1.82 -17.76
CA ASP A 60 17.21 2.66 -16.58
C ASP A 60 16.43 3.95 -16.90
N ASP A 61 16.68 4.57 -18.06
CA ASP A 61 15.92 5.73 -18.56
C ASP A 61 14.41 5.45 -18.69
N ARG A 62 14.04 4.29 -19.25
CA ARG A 62 12.63 3.90 -19.43
C ARG A 62 11.97 3.57 -18.10
N ILE A 63 12.73 3.02 -17.15
CA ILE A 63 12.25 2.78 -15.78
C ILE A 63 11.95 4.12 -15.14
N HIS A 64 12.91 5.06 -15.18
CA HIS A 64 12.77 6.37 -14.57
C HIS A 64 11.55 7.13 -15.10
N ARG A 65 11.40 7.22 -16.43
CA ARG A 65 10.24 7.88 -17.07
C ARG A 65 8.91 7.27 -16.64
N LEU A 66 8.85 5.94 -16.50
CA LEU A 66 7.63 5.26 -16.03
C LEU A 66 7.38 5.53 -14.53
N GLU A 67 8.42 5.60 -13.71
CA GLU A 67 8.31 5.95 -12.30
C GLU A 67 7.84 7.39 -12.09
N GLU A 68 8.31 8.35 -12.89
CA GLU A 68 7.84 9.75 -12.88
C GLU A 68 6.34 9.87 -13.22
N LEU A 69 5.81 8.96 -14.04
CA LEU A 69 4.37 8.88 -14.31
C LEU A 69 3.55 8.19 -13.21
N GLY A 70 4.18 7.71 -12.14
CA GLY A 70 3.52 6.91 -11.10
C GLY A 70 3.17 5.49 -11.57
N PHE A 71 3.93 4.92 -12.51
CA PHE A 71 3.66 3.58 -13.04
C PHE A 71 3.88 2.48 -11.99
N ILE A 72 2.82 1.72 -11.71
CA ILE A 72 2.88 0.60 -10.77
C ILE A 72 3.40 -0.66 -11.47
N TRP A 73 4.61 -1.09 -11.10
CA TRP A 73 5.29 -2.28 -11.66
C TRP A 73 4.64 -3.62 -11.30
N SER A 74 3.90 -3.69 -10.19
CA SER A 74 3.26 -4.92 -9.71
C SER A 74 1.75 -4.72 -9.50
N LEU A 75 0.93 -5.25 -10.42
CA LEU A 75 -0.53 -5.36 -10.23
C LEU A 75 -0.96 -6.46 -9.25
N ARG A 76 -0.01 -7.21 -8.65
CA ARG A 76 -0.35 -8.07 -7.51
C ARG A 76 -0.72 -7.27 -6.28
N ASP A 77 -0.56 -5.95 -6.33
CA ASP A 77 -1.20 -5.04 -5.40
C ASP A 77 -2.72 -5.14 -5.62
N ASP A 78 -3.36 -5.94 -4.78
CA ASP A 78 -4.76 -5.84 -4.38
C ASP A 78 -5.01 -4.46 -3.71
N TRP A 79 -4.42 -3.36 -4.20
CA TRP A 79 -4.42 -2.04 -3.56
C TRP A 79 -5.82 -1.57 -3.26
N GLN A 80 -6.66 -1.53 -4.30
CA GLN A 80 -8.04 -1.10 -4.17
C GLN A 80 -8.81 -2.00 -3.20
N LYS A 81 -8.59 -3.32 -3.28
CA LYS A 81 -9.24 -4.28 -2.40
C LYS A 81 -8.83 -4.09 -0.94
N HIS A 82 -7.54 -3.95 -0.66
CA HIS A 82 -7.05 -3.70 0.69
C HIS A 82 -7.46 -2.32 1.21
N TYR A 83 -7.57 -1.34 0.33
CA TYR A 83 -8.11 -0.02 0.66
C TYR A 83 -9.60 -0.10 1.07
N GLU A 84 -10.42 -0.86 0.34
CA GLU A 84 -11.81 -1.13 0.73
C GLU A 84 -11.89 -1.97 2.02
N GLU A 85 -11.04 -2.97 2.20
CA GLU A 85 -10.92 -3.74 3.46
C GLU A 85 -10.51 -2.84 4.64
N LEU A 86 -9.67 -1.83 4.40
CA LEU A 86 -9.27 -0.85 5.41
C LEU A 86 -10.41 0.12 5.75
N LYS A 87 -11.22 0.54 4.76
CA LYS A 87 -12.43 1.32 5.01
C LYS A 87 -13.41 0.58 5.90
N GLU A 88 -13.64 -0.71 5.62
CA GLU A 88 -14.53 -1.52 6.44
C GLU A 88 -13.96 -1.70 7.86
N TYR A 89 -12.65 -1.95 7.97
CA TYR A 89 -11.98 -1.99 9.28
C TYR A 89 -12.12 -0.68 10.05
N LYS A 90 -11.98 0.48 9.39
CA LYS A 90 -12.22 1.79 10.02
C LYS A 90 -13.67 1.92 10.49
N LYS A 91 -14.63 1.43 9.72
CA LYS A 91 -16.04 1.47 10.09
C LYS A 91 -16.33 0.64 11.35
N SER A 92 -15.71 -0.53 11.50
CA SER A 92 -15.88 -1.39 12.68
C SER A 92 -15.09 -0.92 13.89
N ASN A 93 -13.87 -0.40 13.69
CA ASN A 93 -12.92 -0.11 14.78
C ASN A 93 -12.72 1.39 15.06
N GLY A 94 -13.26 2.28 14.22
CA GLY A 94 -13.12 3.73 14.33
C GLY A 94 -11.80 4.30 13.80
N HIS A 95 -10.84 3.45 13.41
CA HIS A 95 -9.50 3.86 12.99
C HIS A 95 -8.87 2.93 11.95
N CYS A 96 -7.73 3.31 11.38
CA CYS A 96 -6.98 2.49 10.42
C CYS A 96 -5.80 1.69 11.02
N ASN A 97 -5.69 1.59 12.35
CA ASN A 97 -4.55 0.93 13.03
C ASN A 97 -4.66 -0.60 13.04
N VAL A 98 -4.63 -1.22 11.86
CA VAL A 98 -4.72 -2.67 11.74
C VAL A 98 -3.45 -3.33 12.32
N PRO A 99 -3.57 -4.28 13.28
CA PRO A 99 -2.42 -5.02 13.79
C PRO A 99 -1.72 -5.84 12.70
N ALA A 100 -0.39 -5.94 12.73
CA ALA A 100 0.37 -6.72 11.74
C ALA A 100 0.01 -8.22 11.73
N ARG A 101 -0.51 -8.73 12.85
CA ARG A 101 -1.02 -10.11 13.01
C ARG A 101 -2.55 -10.16 13.14
N TYR A 102 -3.27 -9.23 12.52
CA TYR A 102 -4.73 -9.18 12.55
C TYR A 102 -5.34 -10.51 12.08
N VAL A 103 -5.93 -11.26 13.00
CA VAL A 103 -6.39 -12.64 12.75
C VAL A 103 -7.51 -12.72 11.71
N PRO A 104 -8.54 -11.85 11.72
CA PRO A 104 -9.62 -11.89 10.73
C PRO A 104 -9.14 -11.67 9.30
N ASN A 105 -8.12 -10.82 9.10
CA ASN A 105 -7.51 -10.60 7.80
C ASN A 105 -6.01 -10.28 7.93
N ARG A 106 -5.19 -11.32 7.97
CA ARG A 106 -3.73 -11.17 8.13
C ARG A 106 -3.09 -10.43 6.96
N ARG A 107 -3.68 -10.50 5.76
CA ARG A 107 -3.17 -9.81 4.57
C ARG A 107 -3.31 -8.30 4.71
N LEU A 108 -4.43 -7.83 5.24
CA LEU A 108 -4.66 -6.41 5.53
C LEU A 108 -3.63 -5.85 6.52
N GLY A 109 -3.33 -6.56 7.62
CA GLY A 109 -2.32 -6.13 8.59
C GLY A 109 -0.91 -6.03 8.01
N ILE A 110 -0.54 -6.98 7.15
CA ILE A 110 0.74 -6.94 6.39
C ILE A 110 0.75 -5.76 5.42
N TRP A 111 -0.36 -5.55 4.70
CA TRP A 111 -0.49 -4.47 3.72
C TRP A 111 -0.39 -3.09 4.36
N VAL A 112 -1.10 -2.84 5.47
CA VAL A 112 -1.02 -1.60 6.26
C VAL A 112 0.42 -1.34 6.74
N SER A 113 1.11 -2.39 7.16
CA SER A 113 2.52 -2.30 7.57
C SER A 113 3.43 -1.93 6.39
N ALA A 114 3.17 -2.49 5.21
CA ALA A 114 3.90 -2.15 3.99
C ALA A 114 3.72 -0.67 3.61
N GLN A 115 2.51 -0.10 3.79
CA GLN A 115 2.25 1.31 3.46
C GLN A 115 3.09 2.26 4.28
N ARG A 116 3.20 1.98 5.57
CA ARG A 116 4.06 2.75 6.48
C ARG A 116 5.53 2.65 6.09
N GLN A 117 6.00 1.52 5.54
CA GLN A 117 7.38 1.38 5.04
C GLN A 117 7.58 2.11 3.71
N GLN A 118 6.64 2.02 2.78
CA GLN A 118 6.70 2.70 1.48
C GLN A 118 6.65 4.22 1.65
N TYR A 119 5.87 4.73 2.61
CA TYR A 119 5.83 6.14 2.95
C TYR A 119 7.16 6.64 3.54
N LYS A 120 7.87 5.83 4.34
CA LYS A 120 9.23 6.19 4.78
C LYS A 120 10.20 6.33 3.60
N ILE A 121 10.06 5.49 2.57
CA ILE A 121 10.89 5.60 1.35
C ILE A 121 10.59 6.91 0.62
N VAL A 122 9.33 7.36 0.59
CA VAL A 122 8.95 8.67 0.03
C VAL A 122 9.65 9.79 0.79
N GLN A 123 9.73 9.70 2.12
CA GLN A 123 10.43 10.65 2.98
C GLN A 123 11.97 10.57 2.89
N THR A 124 12.53 9.49 2.36
CA THR A 124 13.97 9.34 2.14
C THR A 124 14.39 10.14 0.89
N PRO A 125 15.47 10.95 0.97
CA PRO A 125 16.03 11.63 -0.19
C PRO A 125 16.35 10.66 -1.33
N PRO A 126 16.06 11.00 -2.61
CA PRO A 126 16.21 10.09 -3.75
C PRO A 126 17.55 9.35 -3.82
N GLU A 127 18.63 10.04 -3.49
CA GLU A 127 20.01 9.55 -3.47
C GLU A 127 20.31 8.50 -2.39
N LEU A 128 19.47 8.42 -1.36
CA LEU A 128 19.58 7.45 -0.26
C LEU A 128 18.53 6.34 -0.33
N ARG A 129 17.65 6.33 -1.33
CA ARG A 129 16.58 5.33 -1.44
C ARG A 129 17.16 3.94 -1.71
N PRO A 130 16.65 2.88 -1.06
CA PRO A 130 17.06 1.52 -1.36
C PRO A 130 16.84 1.19 -2.83
N ARG A 131 17.81 0.54 -3.46
CA ARG A 131 17.73 0.14 -4.87
C ARG A 131 16.53 -0.79 -5.08
N ARG A 132 15.69 -0.51 -6.10
CA ARG A 132 14.43 -1.22 -6.40
C ARG A 132 13.34 -1.08 -5.32
N SER A 133 13.38 -0.02 -4.52
CA SER A 133 12.24 0.36 -3.68
C SER A 133 11.18 1.03 -4.55
N ALA A 134 9.91 0.63 -4.36
CA ALA A 134 8.78 1.30 -4.98
C ALA A 134 8.15 2.21 -3.91
N PRO A 135 8.43 3.54 -3.94
CA PRO A 135 7.76 4.49 -3.06
C PRO A 135 6.25 4.45 -3.28
N LEU A 136 5.50 4.88 -2.26
CA LEU A 136 4.07 5.07 -2.41
C LEU A 136 3.81 6.27 -3.33
N THR A 137 2.80 6.19 -4.20
CA THR A 137 2.43 7.32 -5.06
C THR A 137 1.65 8.36 -4.27
N ASP A 138 1.68 9.61 -4.73
CA ASP A 138 0.98 10.72 -4.06
C ASP A 138 -0.53 10.46 -3.96
N ASP A 139 -1.18 9.97 -5.01
CA ASP A 139 -2.61 9.63 -4.97
C ASP A 139 -2.96 8.59 -3.88
N ARG A 140 -2.07 7.61 -3.66
CA ARG A 140 -2.28 6.58 -2.63
C ARG A 140 -2.06 7.15 -1.22
N ILE A 141 -1.15 8.11 -1.08
CA ILE A 141 -0.93 8.83 0.16
C ILE A 141 -2.17 9.67 0.48
N GLU A 142 -2.70 10.40 -0.50
CA GLU A 142 -3.89 11.23 -0.36
C GLU A 142 -5.12 10.41 0.03
N LEU A 143 -5.40 9.32 -0.68
CA LEU A 143 -6.51 8.40 -0.34
C LEU A 143 -6.44 7.84 1.08
N LEU A 144 -5.23 7.58 1.59
CA LEU A 144 -5.02 7.11 2.95
C LEU A 144 -5.17 8.25 3.97
N ASN A 145 -4.69 9.45 3.64
CA ASN A 145 -4.87 10.64 4.47
C ASN A 145 -6.34 11.00 4.65
N GLU A 146 -7.13 10.97 3.57
CA GLU A 146 -8.59 11.19 3.61
C GLU A 146 -9.29 10.15 4.50
N LEU A 147 -8.78 8.93 4.51
CA LEU A 147 -9.28 7.87 5.38
C LEU A 147 -8.83 8.06 6.85
N GLY A 148 -8.03 9.07 7.18
CA GLY A 148 -7.50 9.28 8.52
C GLY A 148 -6.42 8.27 8.90
N PHE A 149 -5.65 7.79 7.92
CA PHE A 149 -4.58 6.84 8.15
C PHE A 149 -3.41 7.48 8.90
N THR A 150 -2.98 6.83 9.98
CA THR A 150 -1.84 7.27 10.78
C THR A 150 -0.55 6.61 10.30
N TRP A 151 0.35 7.43 9.76
CA TRP A 151 1.66 6.98 9.27
C TRP A 151 2.62 6.59 10.41
N THR A 152 2.46 7.21 11.58
CA THR A 152 3.27 6.96 12.78
C THR A 152 2.41 6.63 13.99
N ILE A 153 2.62 5.45 14.58
CA ILE A 153 1.86 4.96 15.76
C ILE A 153 2.53 5.40 17.09
N ARG A 154 3.50 6.32 17.06
CA ARG A 154 4.31 6.71 18.24
C ARG A 154 4.28 8.22 18.54
N SER A 155 3.28 8.96 18.07
CA SER A 155 3.18 10.38 18.47
C SER A 155 2.54 10.50 19.87
N ARG A 156 2.90 11.55 20.61
CA ARG A 156 2.34 11.81 21.95
C ARG A 156 0.82 12.03 21.91
N ASP A 157 0.29 12.46 20.76
CA ASP A 157 -1.15 12.59 20.48
C ASP A 157 -1.83 11.23 20.31
N SER A 158 -1.11 10.22 19.78
CA SER A 158 -1.62 8.85 19.62
C SER A 158 -1.75 8.06 20.94
N LEU A 159 -1.28 8.58 22.08
CA LEU A 159 -1.52 7.96 23.40
C LEU A 159 -2.98 8.06 23.85
N GLY A 160 -3.67 9.16 23.52
CA GLY A 160 -5.11 9.33 23.81
C GLY A 160 -5.99 8.43 22.93
N GLU A 161 -5.66 8.36 21.64
CA GLU A 161 -6.33 7.45 20.70
C GLU A 161 -6.02 5.98 21.03
N SER A 162 -4.78 5.65 21.40
CA SER A 162 -4.38 4.32 21.88
C SER A 162 -5.13 3.90 23.13
N TRP A 163 -5.35 4.80 24.09
CA TRP A 163 -6.14 4.48 25.30
C TRP A 163 -7.60 4.17 24.96
N THR A 164 -8.22 5.02 24.13
CA THR A 164 -9.60 4.83 23.69
C THR A 164 -9.74 3.54 22.90
N GLN A 165 -8.73 3.23 22.08
CA GLN A 165 -8.65 1.98 21.34
C GLN A 165 -8.55 0.76 22.24
N ARG A 166 -7.67 0.80 23.24
CA ARG A 166 -7.50 -0.33 24.16
C ARG A 166 -8.71 -0.57 25.04
N LEU A 167 -9.42 0.50 25.38
CA LEU A 167 -10.73 0.41 26.03
C LEU A 167 -11.77 -0.26 25.11
N GLN A 168 -11.77 0.05 23.81
CA GLN A 168 -12.66 -0.57 22.84
C GLN A 168 -12.31 -2.06 22.60
N ASP A 169 -11.02 -2.39 22.43
CA ASP A 169 -10.53 -3.77 22.36
C ASP A 169 -10.99 -4.59 23.57
N LEU A 170 -11.00 -3.98 24.77
CA LEU A 170 -11.45 -4.62 26.00
C LEU A 170 -12.98 -4.81 26.04
N ARG A 171 -13.75 -3.87 25.48
CA ARG A 171 -15.21 -4.01 25.32
C ARG A 171 -15.58 -5.14 24.38
N GLU A 172 -14.90 -5.26 23.26
CA GLU A 172 -15.09 -6.36 22.31
C GLU A 172 -14.69 -7.71 22.93
N PHE A 173 -13.57 -7.76 23.64
CA PHE A 173 -13.18 -8.93 24.40
C PHE A 173 -14.26 -9.32 25.42
N ARG A 174 -14.81 -8.35 26.17
CA ARG A 174 -15.91 -8.60 27.11
C ARG A 174 -17.19 -9.07 26.42
N ALA A 175 -17.52 -8.54 25.24
CA ALA A 175 -18.70 -8.95 24.48
C ALA A 175 -18.60 -10.42 24.01
N ILE A 176 -17.40 -10.89 23.67
CA ILE A 176 -17.16 -12.26 23.20
C ILE A 176 -17.00 -13.24 24.37
N HIS A 177 -16.24 -12.86 25.41
CA HIS A 177 -15.81 -13.76 26.49
C HIS A 177 -16.62 -13.59 27.78
N GLY A 178 -17.52 -12.61 27.85
CA GLY A 178 -18.35 -12.32 29.03
C GLY A 178 -17.60 -11.67 30.20
N HIS A 179 -16.27 -11.53 30.12
CA HIS A 179 -15.43 -11.00 31.20
C HIS A 179 -14.26 -10.15 30.67
N CYS A 180 -13.59 -9.39 31.54
CA CYS A 180 -12.41 -8.57 31.19
C CYS A 180 -11.05 -9.24 31.51
N LEU A 181 -11.04 -10.54 31.84
CA LEU A 181 -9.80 -11.29 32.15
C LEU A 181 -9.04 -11.64 30.88
N VAL A 182 -8.36 -10.64 30.30
CA VAL A 182 -7.52 -10.83 29.11
C VAL A 182 -6.21 -11.53 29.50
N PRO A 183 -5.86 -12.67 28.88
CA PRO A 183 -4.56 -13.31 29.09
C PRO A 183 -3.40 -12.38 28.72
N SER A 184 -2.31 -12.38 29.49
CA SER A 184 -1.12 -11.57 29.22
C SER A 184 -0.52 -11.81 27.82
N ARG A 185 -0.73 -13.01 27.28
CA ARG A 185 -0.45 -13.37 25.88
C ARG A 185 -1.75 -13.74 25.17
N TYR A 186 -2.65 -12.78 25.00
CA TYR A 186 -3.89 -12.99 24.25
C TYR A 186 -3.61 -13.11 22.74
N PRO A 187 -3.71 -14.30 22.12
CA PRO A 187 -3.23 -14.49 20.74
C PRO A 187 -3.93 -13.64 19.67
N PRO A 188 -5.26 -13.39 19.75
CA PRO A 188 -5.95 -12.52 18.82
C PRO A 188 -5.51 -11.05 18.89
N ASN A 189 -5.14 -10.58 20.09
CA ASN A 189 -4.64 -9.22 20.30
C ASN A 189 -3.61 -9.19 21.46
N PRO A 190 -2.33 -9.49 21.18
CA PRO A 190 -1.30 -9.53 22.23
C PRO A 190 -1.08 -8.17 22.90
N GLU A 191 -1.34 -7.08 22.19
CA GLU A 191 -1.19 -5.72 22.71
C GLU A 191 -2.27 -5.38 23.74
N LEU A 192 -3.48 -5.93 23.60
CA LEU A 192 -4.53 -5.83 24.62
C LEU A 192 -4.13 -6.54 25.91
N GLY A 193 -3.55 -7.75 25.83
CA GLY A 193 -3.09 -8.50 27.01
C GLY A 193 -1.98 -7.78 27.78
N ILE A 194 -1.02 -7.19 27.05
CA ILE A 194 0.03 -6.35 27.64
C ILE A 194 -0.58 -5.10 28.28
N TRP A 195 -1.47 -4.40 27.57
CA TRP A 195 -2.09 -3.18 28.06
C TRP A 195 -2.97 -3.40 29.29
N VAL A 196 -3.83 -4.43 29.32
CA VAL A 196 -4.63 -4.76 30.52
C VAL A 196 -3.72 -5.09 31.71
N GLY A 197 -2.57 -5.72 31.45
CA GLY A 197 -1.56 -5.99 32.47
C GLY A 197 -0.88 -4.74 33.04
N THR A 198 -0.81 -3.63 32.28
CA THR A 198 -0.25 -2.36 32.76
C THR A 198 -1.27 -1.45 33.45
N GLN A 199 -2.56 -1.83 33.46
CA GLN A 199 -3.64 -1.08 34.13
C GLN A 199 -4.04 -1.67 35.50
N ARG A 200 -3.31 -2.66 36.01
CA ARG A 200 -3.49 -3.26 37.35
C ARG A 200 -2.51 -2.66 38.34
#